data_AF-O29936-F1
#
_entry.id   AF-O29936-F1
#
_cell.length_a   1.000
_cell.length_b   1.000
_cell.length_c   1.000
_cell.angle_alpha   90.00
_cell.angle_beta   90.00
_cell.angle_gamma   90.00
#
_symmetry.space_group_name_H-M   'P 1'
#
loop_
_entity.id
_entity.type
_entity.pdbx_description
1 polymer ?
#
loop_
_entity_poly.entity_id
_entity_poly.type
_entity_poly.pdbx_seq_one_letter_code
_entity_poly.pdbx_strand_id
1 'polypeptide(L)'
;MAKVGSDVNHIFFEIMPRIHKGVLIHFHDIFIPDEYPKDWVFKENRGWNEMYLLRAFLMYNQIFKIVFSSYYVSTRFPNKVLEKCKKMIGGGSCWLRKVKEL
;
A
#
# COMPACT_ATOMS: atom_id res chain seq x y z
N MET A 1 8.10 2.19 -10.31
CA MET A 1 8.08 3.62 -9.91
C MET A 1 7.17 4.39 -10.86
N ALA A 2 6.35 5.31 -10.36
CA ALA A 2 5.57 6.24 -11.17
C ALA A 2 6.50 7.18 -11.95
N LYS A 3 6.49 7.06 -13.29
CA LYS A 3 7.30 7.82 -14.25
C LYS A 3 6.71 7.66 -15.65
N VAL A 4 7.27 8.37 -16.65
CA VAL A 4 6.84 8.23 -18.06
C VAL A 4 6.88 6.76 -18.48
N GLY A 5 5.77 6.26 -19.04
CA GLY A 5 5.62 4.88 -19.50
C GLY A 5 5.52 3.82 -18.39
N SER A 6 5.33 4.22 -17.14
CA SER A 6 5.26 3.29 -16.00
C SER A 6 3.97 2.49 -15.94
N ASP A 7 4.09 1.21 -15.61
CA ASP A 7 3.00 0.32 -15.25
C ASP A 7 2.21 0.80 -14.02
N VAL A 8 2.88 1.43 -13.06
CA VAL A 8 2.24 2.07 -11.89
C VAL A 8 1.20 3.08 -12.36
N ASN A 9 1.56 3.96 -13.30
CA ASN A 9 0.62 4.96 -13.82
C ASN A 9 -0.54 4.28 -14.56
N HIS A 10 -0.27 3.24 -15.35
CA HIS A 10 -1.31 2.47 -16.01
C HIS A 10 -2.28 1.82 -15.01
N ILE A 11 -1.77 1.28 -13.89
CA ILE A 11 -2.60 0.73 -12.82
C ILE A 11 -3.53 1.81 -12.26
N PHE A 12 -3.01 2.97 -11.88
CA PHE A 12 -3.83 4.02 -11.26
C PHE A 12 -4.81 4.69 -12.23
N PHE A 13 -4.42 4.91 -13.49
CA PHE A 13 -5.22 5.66 -14.43
C PHE A 13 -6.16 4.78 -15.26
N GLU A 14 -5.77 3.54 -15.55
CA GLU A 14 -6.56 2.66 -16.41
C GLU A 14 -7.20 1.50 -15.64
N ILE A 15 -6.49 0.85 -14.73
CA ILE A 15 -7.03 -0.34 -14.07
C ILE A 15 -7.96 0.07 -12.92
N MET A 16 -7.47 0.87 -11.98
CA MET A 16 -8.20 1.24 -10.75
C MET A 16 -9.62 1.77 -10.99
N PRO A 17 -9.90 2.64 -11.99
CA PRO A 17 -11.26 3.14 -12.23
C PRO A 17 -12.25 2.06 -12.68
N ARG A 18 -11.77 0.99 -13.34
CA ARG A 18 -12.59 -0.07 -13.94
C ARG A 18 -12.84 -1.26 -13.02
N ILE A 19 -12.15 -1.32 -11.87
CA ILE A 19 -12.34 -2.39 -10.89
C ILE A 19 -13.78 -2.37 -10.35
N HIS A 20 -14.43 -3.53 -10.24
CA HIS A 20 -15.78 -3.63 -9.66
C HIS A 20 -15.81 -3.40 -8.15
N LYS A 21 -16.92 -2.87 -7.62
CA LYS A 21 -17.13 -2.80 -6.17
C LYS A 21 -16.98 -4.18 -5.52
N GLY A 22 -16.38 -4.21 -4.33
CA GLY A 22 -16.13 -5.42 -3.55
C GLY A 22 -14.77 -6.07 -3.78
N VAL A 23 -14.09 -5.76 -4.89
CA VAL A 23 -12.76 -6.32 -5.19
C VAL A 23 -11.73 -5.86 -4.16
N LEU A 24 -10.92 -6.82 -3.70
CA LEU A 24 -9.73 -6.59 -2.88
C LEU A 24 -8.52 -6.32 -3.76
N ILE A 25 -7.78 -5.27 -3.43
CA ILE A 25 -6.64 -4.79 -4.22
C ILE A 25 -5.42 -4.78 -3.30
N HIS A 26 -4.34 -5.41 -3.73
CA HIS A 26 -3.11 -5.52 -2.96
C HIS A 26 -1.99 -4.69 -3.60
N PHE A 27 -1.42 -3.78 -2.83
CA PHE A 27 -0.19 -3.08 -3.16
C PHE A 27 0.94 -3.61 -2.27
N HIS A 28 2.00 -4.11 -2.88
CA HIS A 28 3.20 -4.55 -2.16
C HIS A 28 4.12 -3.36 -1.86
N ASP A 29 5.04 -3.55 -0.91
CA ASP A 29 6.06 -2.57 -0.50
C ASP A 29 5.49 -1.21 -0.06
N ILE A 30 4.32 -1.23 0.59
CA ILE A 30 3.68 -0.06 1.17
C ILE A 30 3.83 -0.07 2.70
N PHE A 31 4.37 1.03 3.25
CA PHE A 31 4.71 1.17 4.67
C PHE A 31 3.82 2.17 5.42
N ILE A 32 2.73 2.64 4.81
CA ILE A 32 1.83 3.63 5.41
C ILE A 32 1.34 3.18 6.80
N PRO A 33 1.22 4.11 7.76
CA PRO A 33 1.39 5.57 7.63
C PRO A 33 2.84 6.06 7.74
N ASP A 34 3.81 5.16 7.91
CA ASP A 34 5.23 5.49 8.07
C ASP A 34 5.93 5.66 6.70
N GLU A 35 7.18 6.11 6.75
CA GLU A 35 8.05 6.28 5.57
C GLU A 35 8.69 4.96 5.10
N TYR A 36 9.26 4.98 3.89
CA TYR A 36 10.08 3.86 3.40
C TYR A 36 11.25 3.57 4.36
N PRO A 37 11.70 2.30 4.47
CA PRO A 37 12.83 1.95 5.31
C PRO A 37 14.06 2.80 4.99
N LYS A 38 14.72 3.34 6.03
CA LYS A 38 15.91 4.20 5.86
C LYS A 38 17.00 3.55 5.01
N ASP A 39 17.22 2.26 5.18
CA ASP A 39 18.23 1.52 4.41
C ASP A 39 17.89 1.48 2.91
N TRP A 40 16.61 1.36 2.55
CA TRP A 40 16.18 1.41 1.15
C TRP A 40 16.47 2.77 0.52
N VAL A 41 16.29 3.84 1.28
CA VAL A 41 16.53 5.21 0.80
C VAL A 41 18.03 5.53 0.75
N PHE A 42 18.75 5.33 1.85
CA PHE A 42 20.13 5.82 1.99
C PHE A 42 21.21 4.84 1.54
N LYS A 43 21.01 3.52 1.73
CA LYS A 43 22.01 2.50 1.36
C LYS A 43 21.77 1.97 -0.04
N GLU A 44 20.50 1.73 -0.38
CA GLU A 44 20.11 1.14 -1.67
C GLU A 44 19.72 2.18 -2.71
N ASN A 45 19.62 3.46 -2.32
CA ASN A 45 19.28 4.57 -3.21
C ASN A 45 17.98 4.34 -4.02
N ARG A 46 16.98 3.70 -3.40
CA ARG A 46 15.69 3.45 -4.03
C ARG A 46 14.86 4.74 -4.07
N GLY A 47 14.59 5.25 -5.27
CA GLY A 47 13.68 6.38 -5.51
C GLY A 47 12.20 6.00 -5.64
N TRP A 48 11.73 4.99 -4.89
CA TRP A 48 10.34 4.52 -4.99
C TRP A 48 9.36 5.62 -4.58
N ASN A 49 8.27 5.73 -5.32
CA ASN A 49 7.29 6.80 -5.16
C ASN A 49 5.83 6.30 -5.21
N GLU A 50 5.63 5.01 -5.38
CA GLU A 50 4.33 4.33 -5.46
C GLU A 50 3.52 4.53 -4.18
N MET A 51 4.18 4.48 -3.02
CA MET A 51 3.51 4.72 -1.74
C MET A 51 2.97 6.14 -1.63
N TYR A 52 3.70 7.14 -2.11
CA TYR A 52 3.24 8.53 -2.08
C TYR A 52 2.10 8.75 -3.07
N LEU A 53 2.16 8.15 -4.26
CA LEU A 53 1.06 8.17 -5.23
C LEU A 53 -0.20 7.51 -4.65
N LEU A 54 -0.06 6.33 -4.04
CA LEU A 54 -1.17 5.64 -3.37
C LEU A 54 -1.75 6.50 -2.25
N ARG A 55 -0.90 7.12 -1.42
CA ARG A 55 -1.34 8.01 -0.34
C ARG A 55 -2.12 9.19 -0.90
N ALA A 56 -1.62 9.86 -1.94
CA ALA A 56 -2.31 10.96 -2.60
C ALA A 56 -3.65 10.52 -3.22
N PHE A 57 -3.69 9.35 -3.88
CA PHE A 57 -4.92 8.77 -4.41
C PHE A 57 -5.98 8.50 -3.34
N LEU A 58 -5.55 8.11 -2.14
CA LEU A 58 -6.41 7.85 -1.00
C LEU A 58 -6.81 9.12 -0.24
N MET A 59 -6.07 10.22 -0.37
CA MET A 59 -6.44 11.49 0.22
C MET A 59 -7.81 11.92 -0.34
N TYR A 60 -8.75 12.19 0.56
CA TYR A 60 -10.13 12.54 0.24
C TYR A 60 -10.93 11.44 -0.50
N ASN A 61 -10.40 10.22 -0.59
CA ASN A 61 -11.04 9.13 -1.31
C ASN A 61 -12.18 8.50 -0.49
N GLN A 62 -13.38 8.48 -1.06
CA GLN A 62 -14.55 7.82 -0.48
C GLN A 62 -14.91 6.49 -1.16
N ILE A 63 -14.28 6.18 -2.28
CA ILE A 63 -14.57 5.03 -3.14
C ILE A 63 -13.72 3.82 -2.76
N PHE A 64 -12.46 4.04 -2.37
CA PHE A 64 -11.52 3.01 -1.93
C PHE A 64 -11.23 3.16 -0.44
N LYS A 65 -11.22 2.05 0.29
CA LYS A 65 -10.90 2.03 1.72
C LYS A 65 -9.78 1.05 2.01
N ILE A 66 -8.85 1.46 2.86
CA ILE A 66 -7.82 0.58 3.41
C ILE A 66 -8.52 -0.44 4.30
N VAL A 67 -8.29 -1.72 4.03
CA VAL A 67 -8.78 -2.83 4.85
C VAL A 67 -7.68 -3.41 5.73
N PHE A 68 -6.42 -3.36 5.29
CA PHE A 68 -5.29 -3.90 6.04
C PHE A 68 -3.96 -3.28 5.57
N SER A 69 -3.03 -3.06 6.50
CA SER A 69 -1.63 -2.72 6.21
C SER A 69 -0.72 -3.62 7.05
N SER A 70 0.13 -4.42 6.40
CA SER A 70 0.97 -5.39 7.14
C SER A 70 1.99 -4.68 8.02
N TYR A 71 2.63 -3.64 7.50
CA TYR A 71 3.64 -2.90 8.24
C TYR A 71 3.06 -2.19 9.45
N TYR A 72 1.89 -1.56 9.30
CA TYR A 72 1.16 -0.95 10.41
C TYR A 72 0.82 -1.99 11.48
N VAL A 73 0.32 -3.15 11.08
CA VAL A 73 -0.03 -4.20 12.04
C VAL A 73 1.20 -4.77 12.73
N SER A 74 2.30 -5.00 12.01
CA SER A 74 3.56 -5.50 12.60
C SER A 74 4.20 -4.52 13.59
N THR A 75 4.09 -3.22 13.33
CA THR A 75 4.74 -2.19 14.17
C THR A 75 3.86 -1.73 15.32
N ARG A 76 2.54 -1.68 15.14
CA ARG A 76 1.60 -1.18 16.16
C ARG A 76 0.98 -2.28 17.01
N PHE A 77 0.95 -3.51 16.52
CA PHE A 77 0.40 -4.67 17.24
C PHE A 77 1.34 -5.88 17.24
N PRO A 78 2.63 -5.73 17.59
CA PRO A 78 3.62 -6.81 17.50
C PRO A 78 3.23 -8.05 18.33
N ASN A 79 2.63 -7.87 19.52
CA ASN A 79 2.21 -9.00 20.36
C ASN A 79 1.09 -9.82 19.70
N LYS A 80 0.11 -9.18 19.05
CA LYS A 80 -0.96 -9.88 18.32
C LYS A 80 -0.40 -10.64 17.13
N VAL A 81 0.58 -10.04 16.45
CA VAL A 81 1.30 -10.69 15.36
C VAL A 81 2.05 -11.92 15.84
N LEU A 82 2.80 -11.82 16.93
CA LEU A 82 3.51 -12.97 17.52
C LEU A 82 2.54 -14.07 17.96
N GLU A 83 1.43 -13.70 18.60
CA GLU A 83 0.41 -14.65 19.03
C GLU A 83 -0.19 -15.42 17.85
N LYS A 84 -0.61 -14.71 16.79
CA LYS A 84 -1.31 -15.33 15.65
C LYS A 84 -0.39 -15.98 14.63
N CYS A 85 0.75 -15.36 14.35
CA CYS A 85 1.66 -15.77 13.28
C CYS A 85 2.87 -16.56 13.80
N LYS A 86 3.08 -16.62 15.13
CA LYS A 86 4.20 -17.31 15.79
C LYS A 86 5.60 -16.83 15.38
N LYS A 87 5.67 -15.72 14.64
CA LYS A 87 6.88 -15.02 14.24
C LYS A 87 6.55 -13.58 13.89
N MET A 88 7.53 -12.71 13.98
CA MET A 88 7.41 -11.38 13.39
C MET A 88 7.31 -11.52 11.87
N ILE A 89 6.39 -10.77 11.28
CA ILE A 89 6.24 -10.64 9.83
C ILE A 89 6.79 -9.26 9.46
N GLY A 90 7.71 -9.24 8.49
CA GLY A 90 8.27 -8.01 7.93
C GLY A 90 7.62 -7.64 6.60
N GLY A 91 8.23 -6.66 5.92
CA GLY A 91 7.78 -6.15 4.63
C GLY A 91 6.59 -5.17 4.74
N GLY A 92 6.26 -4.57 3.61
CA GLY A 92 5.15 -3.61 3.48
C GLY A 92 4.07 -4.14 2.56
N SER A 93 2.80 -3.92 2.92
CA SER A 93 1.67 -4.13 2.03
C SER A 93 0.51 -3.26 2.46
N CYS A 94 -0.31 -2.85 1.49
CA CYS A 94 -1.56 -2.15 1.72
C CYS A 94 -2.65 -2.81 0.90
N TRP A 95 -3.70 -3.22 1.59
CA TRP A 95 -4.88 -3.83 1.00
C TRP A 95 -6.00 -2.83 1.01
N LEU A 96 -6.61 -2.65 -0.16
CA LEU A 96 -7.79 -1.80 -0.34
C LEU A 96 -9.00 -2.64 -0.72
N ARG A 97 -10.18 -2.07 -0.51
CA ARG A 97 -11.42 -2.53 -1.10
C ARG A 97 -12.12 -1.36 -1.79
N LYS A 98 -12.63 -1.58 -3.01
CA LYS A 98 -13.58 -0.64 -3.64
C LYS A 98 -14.94 -0.80 -2.97
N VAL A 99 -15.45 0.26 -2.34
CA VAL A 99 -16.68 0.24 -1.52
C VAL A 99 -17.86 0.97 -2.15
N LYS A 100 -17.62 1.82 -3.16
CA LYS A 100 -18.65 2.54 -3.94
C LYS A 100 -18.39 2.37 -5.43
N GLU A 101 -19.42 2.49 -6.26
CA GLU A 101 -19.20 2.73 -7.69
C GLU A 101 -18.94 4.23 -7.93
N LEU A 102 -18.37 4.55 -9.09
CA LEU A 102 -18.18 5.92 -9.55
C LEU A 102 -19.51 6.55 -9.95
#